data_AF-A0A7J2VD55-F1
#
_entry.id   AF-A0A7J2VD55-F1
#
_cell.length_a   1.000
_cell.length_b   1.000
_cell.length_c   1.000
_cell.angle_alpha   90.00
_cell.angle_beta   90.00
_cell.angle_gamma   90.00
#
_symmetry.space_group_name_H-M   'P 1'
#
loop_
_entity.id
_entity.type
_entity.pdbx_description
1 polymer ?
#
loop_
_entity_poly.entity_id
_entity_poly.type
_entity_poly.pdbx_seq_one_letter_code
_entity_poly.pdbx_strand_id
1 'polypeptide(L)'
;MPVIVGSSAQFDSLEKYYYIDLGELTRVFPHIKRGKGLRCYVVELRNETGKLVRRFKPFKELVLKTGEGFSTPLNKRLPCIVIPEDVATRINVGENYRITIVVTAYDGKPFLPFELKPIGYDAQKVFENFPRIEATLLSLSLEQPILNKAVSYLWDAHARLEENDVEGARASIRNSLYIIRDEFIPKTKVVEEAKDFPKNLESLAEHLAEFTHYGGPHPGPLQELQQR
;
A
#
# COMPACT_ATOMS: atom_id res chain seq x y z
N MET A 1 2.34 2.45 -16.30
CA MET A 1 1.47 1.62 -15.46
C MET A 1 2.27 1.08 -14.29
N PRO A 2 1.90 1.42 -13.04
CA PRO A 2 2.36 0.69 -11.88
C PRO A 2 2.11 -0.81 -12.05
N VAL A 3 3.03 -1.62 -11.52
CA VAL A 3 3.05 -3.06 -11.73
C VAL A 3 3.02 -3.77 -10.40
N ILE A 4 2.13 -4.74 -10.24
CA ILE A 4 2.16 -5.64 -9.08
C ILE A 4 3.05 -6.83 -9.40
N VAL A 5 4.00 -7.10 -8.51
CA VAL A 5 4.91 -8.24 -8.58
C VAL A 5 4.83 -8.99 -7.25
N GLY A 6 4.60 -10.30 -7.33
CA GLY A 6 4.70 -11.22 -6.20
C GLY A 6 5.85 -12.18 -6.43
N SER A 7 6.70 -12.39 -5.43
CA SER A 7 7.80 -13.35 -5.52
C SER A 7 8.25 -13.81 -4.13
N SER A 8 8.91 -14.96 -4.08
CA SER A 8 9.57 -15.44 -2.87
C SER A 8 10.91 -14.73 -2.68
N ALA A 9 11.14 -14.17 -1.50
CA ALA A 9 12.44 -13.67 -1.09
C ALA A 9 13.42 -14.84 -0.94
N GLN A 10 14.60 -14.67 -1.50
CA GLN A 10 15.72 -15.60 -1.40
C GLN A 10 16.89 -14.87 -0.76
N PHE A 11 17.72 -15.57 -0.01
CA PHE A 11 18.91 -14.99 0.61
C PHE A 11 20.17 -15.39 -0.16
N ASP A 12 20.96 -14.39 -0.57
CA ASP A 12 22.28 -14.61 -1.15
C ASP A 12 23.32 -14.59 -0.02
N SER A 13 23.82 -15.77 0.35
CA SER A 13 24.76 -15.91 1.47
C SER A 13 26.16 -15.37 1.16
N LEU A 14 26.54 -15.25 -0.12
CA LEU A 14 27.83 -14.73 -0.54
C LEU A 14 27.86 -13.21 -0.46
N GLU A 15 26.82 -12.57 -0.98
CA GLU A 15 26.72 -11.11 -1.05
C GLU A 15 25.94 -10.49 0.12
N LYS A 16 25.37 -11.33 1.00
CA LYS A 16 24.64 -10.97 2.23
C LYS A 16 23.47 -10.00 1.99
N TYR A 17 22.57 -10.38 1.08
CA TYR A 17 21.33 -9.64 0.86
C TYR A 17 20.16 -10.57 0.54
N TYR A 18 18.94 -10.07 0.70
CA TYR A 18 17.76 -10.72 0.16
C TYR A 18 17.51 -10.25 -1.27
N TYR A 19 16.90 -11.08 -2.09
CA TYR A 19 16.46 -10.70 -3.42
C TYR A 19 15.15 -11.35 -3.80
N ILE A 20 14.46 -10.71 -4.74
CA ILE A 20 13.25 -11.25 -5.38
C ILE A 20 13.42 -11.26 -6.89
N ASP A 21 12.93 -12.30 -7.53
CA ASP A 21 13.03 -12.48 -8.97
C ASP A 21 12.17 -11.44 -9.71
N LEU A 22 12.76 -10.82 -10.74
CA LEU A 22 12.11 -9.91 -11.68
C LEU A 22 12.03 -10.48 -13.10
N GLY A 23 12.23 -11.78 -13.29
CA GLY A 23 12.22 -12.43 -14.60
C GLY A 23 10.96 -12.10 -15.42
N GLU A 24 9.78 -12.13 -14.80
CA GLU A 24 8.53 -11.78 -15.49
C GLU A 24 8.41 -10.27 -15.76
N LEU A 25 8.80 -9.43 -14.80
CA LEU A 25 8.80 -7.98 -14.98
C LEU A 25 9.72 -7.55 -16.13
N THR A 26 10.93 -8.09 -16.19
CA THR A 26 11.93 -7.77 -17.22
C THR A 26 11.57 -8.30 -18.61
N ARG A 27 10.77 -9.38 -18.70
CA ARG A 27 10.18 -9.82 -19.97
C ARG A 27 9.19 -8.81 -20.54
N VAL A 28 8.37 -8.19 -19.69
CA VAL A 28 7.40 -7.18 -20.11
C VAL A 28 8.06 -5.81 -20.31
N PHE A 29 9.05 -5.48 -19.48
CA PHE A 29 9.80 -4.23 -19.50
C PHE A 29 11.30 -4.48 -19.69
N PRO A 30 11.75 -4.84 -20.91
CA PRO A 30 13.15 -5.20 -21.18
C PRO A 30 14.13 -4.03 -21.04
N HIS A 31 13.62 -2.80 -20.89
CA HIS A 31 14.43 -1.62 -20.63
C HIS A 31 14.92 -1.51 -19.17
N ILE A 32 14.43 -2.37 -18.27
CA ILE A 32 14.91 -2.48 -16.90
C ILE A 32 16.30 -3.13 -16.91
N LYS A 33 17.30 -2.38 -16.47
CA LYS A 33 18.72 -2.75 -16.46
C LYS A 33 19.23 -2.88 -15.03
N ARG A 34 20.32 -3.62 -14.85
CA ARG A 34 21.03 -3.80 -13.58
C ARG A 34 21.54 -2.47 -13.00
N GLY A 35 21.55 -2.37 -11.67
CA GLY A 35 22.12 -1.24 -10.92
C GLY A 35 21.26 0.01 -10.88
N LYS A 36 20.03 -0.06 -11.42
CA LYS A 36 19.09 1.06 -11.52
C LYS A 36 18.08 1.03 -10.39
N GLY A 37 17.59 2.20 -10.01
CA GLY A 37 16.61 2.32 -8.94
C GLY A 37 15.21 1.91 -9.39
N LEU A 38 14.51 1.17 -8.54
CA LEU A 38 13.08 0.91 -8.64
C LEU A 38 12.42 1.51 -7.40
N ARG A 39 11.44 2.38 -7.62
CA ARG A 39 10.53 2.82 -6.57
C ARG A 39 9.42 1.78 -6.47
N CYS A 40 9.25 1.24 -5.27
CA CYS A 40 8.20 0.27 -5.00
C CYS A 40 7.51 0.55 -3.67
N TYR A 41 6.27 0.10 -3.58
CA TYR A 41 5.49 0.05 -2.35
C TYR A 41 5.33 -1.40 -1.94
N VAL A 42 5.74 -1.73 -0.71
CA VAL A 42 5.49 -3.07 -0.16
C VAL A 42 4.04 -3.13 0.28
N VAL A 43 3.30 -4.10 -0.26
CA VAL A 43 1.86 -4.29 -0.01
C VAL A 43 1.65 -5.25 1.16
N GLU A 44 2.15 -6.47 1.01
CA GLU A 44 2.04 -7.50 2.02
C GLU A 44 3.23 -8.45 2.02
N LEU A 45 3.41 -9.09 3.19
CA LEU A 45 4.35 -10.15 3.45
C LEU A 45 3.59 -11.36 3.98
N ARG A 46 3.86 -12.51 3.38
CA ARG A 46 3.40 -13.81 3.82
C ARG A 46 4.62 -14.69 4.11
N ASN A 47 4.50 -15.55 5.11
CA ASN A 47 5.58 -16.50 5.42
C ASN A 47 5.62 -17.63 4.37
N GLU A 48 6.51 -18.59 4.59
CA GLU A 48 6.70 -19.78 3.75
C GLU A 48 5.45 -20.66 3.60
N THR A 49 4.53 -20.63 4.57
CA THR A 49 3.26 -21.36 4.52
C THR A 49 2.11 -20.57 3.88
N GLY A 50 2.36 -19.32 3.47
CA GLY A 50 1.37 -18.43 2.88
C GLY A 50 0.49 -17.68 3.89
N LYS A 51 0.75 -17.83 5.19
CA LYS A 51 0.10 -17.07 6.25
C LYS A 51 0.53 -15.61 6.17
N LEU A 52 -0.44 -14.69 6.27
CA LEU A 52 -0.17 -13.25 6.32
C LEU A 52 0.67 -12.92 7.57
N VAL A 53 1.87 -12.39 7.36
CA VAL A 53 2.77 -11.90 8.42
C VAL A 53 2.49 -10.43 8.67
N ARG A 54 2.40 -9.64 7.60
CA ARG A 54 2.20 -8.21 7.68
C ARG A 54 1.56 -7.67 6.42
N ARG A 55 0.53 -6.84 6.58
CA ARG A 55 0.04 -5.95 5.52
C ARG A 55 0.46 -4.52 5.87
N PHE A 56 1.06 -3.80 4.92
CA PHE A 56 1.56 -2.44 5.16
C PHE A 56 0.46 -1.42 4.90
N LYS A 57 0.13 -0.61 5.93
CA LYS A 57 -0.92 0.42 5.89
C LYS A 57 -0.41 1.74 6.51
N PRO A 58 -0.24 2.83 5.75
CA PRO A 58 -0.16 2.85 4.28
C PRO A 58 1.03 2.03 3.79
N PHE A 59 1.08 1.76 2.49
CA PHE A 59 2.15 0.95 1.92
C PHE A 59 3.52 1.56 2.19
N LYS A 60 4.49 0.70 2.51
CA LYS A 60 5.84 1.17 2.78
C LYS A 60 6.54 1.44 1.46
N GLU A 61 6.79 2.71 1.17
CA GLU A 61 7.64 3.09 0.05
C GLU A 61 9.09 2.68 0.32
N LEU A 62 9.71 2.07 -0.69
CA LEU A 62 11.12 1.72 -0.75
C LEU A 62 11.68 2.13 -2.12
N VAL A 63 12.94 2.52 -2.13
CA VAL A 63 13.73 2.65 -3.37
C VAL A 63 14.81 1.59 -3.31
N LEU A 64 14.68 0.57 -4.16
CA LEU A 64 15.56 -0.59 -4.19
C LEU A 64 16.34 -0.63 -5.51
N LYS A 65 17.49 -1.30 -5.52
CA LYS A 65 18.30 -1.43 -6.74
C LYS A 65 17.97 -2.73 -7.46
N THR A 66 17.96 -2.69 -8.78
CA THR A 66 17.99 -3.90 -9.60
C THR A 66 19.37 -4.54 -9.53
N GLY A 67 19.40 -5.87 -9.52
CA GLY A 67 20.62 -6.66 -9.43
C GLY A 67 20.51 -7.98 -10.18
N GLU A 68 21.39 -8.91 -9.84
CA GLU A 68 21.39 -10.27 -10.35
C GLU A 68 21.50 -11.25 -9.18
N GLY A 69 20.41 -11.97 -8.90
CA GLY A 69 20.35 -13.03 -7.91
C GLY A 69 20.67 -14.37 -8.55
N PHE A 70 21.40 -15.24 -7.89
CA PHE A 70 21.64 -16.59 -8.40
C PHE A 70 20.43 -17.48 -8.14
N SER A 71 19.88 -18.11 -9.17
CA SER A 71 18.82 -19.10 -9.02
C SER A 71 19.44 -20.49 -9.06
N THR A 72 19.52 -21.14 -7.91
CA THR A 72 19.96 -22.55 -7.80
C THR A 72 19.08 -23.49 -8.66
N PRO A 73 17.73 -23.39 -8.65
CA PRO A 73 16.90 -24.27 -9.47
C PRO A 73 17.14 -24.14 -10.98
N LEU A 74 17.47 -22.94 -11.46
CA LEU A 74 17.69 -22.68 -12.88
C LEU A 74 19.17 -22.65 -13.27
N ASN A 75 20.08 -22.84 -12.29
CA ASN A 75 21.52 -22.72 -12.40
C ASN A 75 21.98 -21.48 -13.20
N LYS A 76 21.34 -20.33 -12.97
CA LYS A 76 21.63 -19.08 -13.69
C LYS A 76 21.36 -17.85 -12.85
N ARG A 77 22.00 -16.74 -13.21
CA ARG A 77 21.68 -15.42 -12.64
C ARG A 77 20.38 -14.90 -13.24
N LEU A 78 19.47 -14.45 -12.38
CA LEU A 78 18.19 -13.86 -12.73
C LEU A 78 18.22 -12.36 -12.43
N PRO A 79 17.59 -11.53 -13.27
CA PRO A 79 17.35 -10.14 -12.90
C PRO A 79 16.51 -10.10 -11.62
N CYS A 80 16.94 -9.35 -10.62
CA CYS A 80 16.27 -9.30 -9.33
C CYS A 80 16.13 -7.87 -8.79
N ILE A 81 15.30 -7.69 -7.77
CA ILE A 81 15.41 -6.56 -6.85
C ILE A 81 16.26 -7.01 -5.68
N VAL A 82 17.29 -6.23 -5.37
CA VAL A 82 18.13 -6.42 -4.19
C VAL A 82 17.47 -5.71 -3.01
N ILE A 83 17.26 -6.45 -1.94
CA ILE A 83 16.75 -6.00 -0.64
C ILE A 83 17.92 -6.13 0.35
N PRO A 84 18.61 -5.02 0.67
CA PRO A 84 19.69 -5.02 1.66
C PRO A 84 19.21 -5.58 3.01
N GLU A 85 20.13 -6.19 3.77
CA GLU A 85 19.82 -6.84 5.05
C GLU A 85 19.14 -5.88 6.04
N ASP A 86 19.64 -4.64 6.16
CA ASP A 86 19.04 -3.60 7.03
C ASP A 86 17.59 -3.28 6.63
N VAL A 87 17.32 -3.23 5.33
CA VAL A 87 15.97 -3.01 4.81
C VAL A 87 15.10 -4.22 5.09
N ALA A 88 15.60 -5.44 4.85
CA ALA A 88 14.89 -6.70 5.09
C ALA A 88 14.49 -6.84 6.56
N THR A 89 15.41 -6.58 7.50
CA THR A 89 15.13 -6.56 8.95
C THR A 89 14.05 -5.54 9.28
N ARG A 90 14.15 -4.31 8.75
CA ARG A 90 13.17 -3.24 9.01
C ARG A 90 11.76 -3.58 8.54
N ILE A 91 11.63 -4.31 7.44
CA ILE A 91 10.33 -4.73 6.89
C ILE A 91 9.92 -6.14 7.33
N ASN A 92 10.76 -6.85 8.07
CA ASN A 92 10.57 -8.23 8.54
C ASN A 92 10.43 -9.26 7.39
N VAL A 93 11.31 -9.17 6.39
CA VAL A 93 11.44 -10.18 5.33
C VAL A 93 12.39 -11.28 5.79
N GLY A 94 11.92 -12.53 5.72
CA GLY A 94 12.73 -13.73 5.93
C GLY A 94 13.00 -14.48 4.62
N GLU A 95 13.86 -15.50 4.70
CA GLU A 95 14.09 -16.41 3.58
C GLU A 95 12.80 -17.20 3.27
N ASN A 96 12.49 -17.37 1.99
CA ASN A 96 11.27 -18.02 1.48
C ASN A 96 9.95 -17.32 1.83
N TYR A 97 10.00 -16.11 2.40
CA TYR A 97 8.80 -15.30 2.57
C TYR A 97 8.31 -14.81 1.22
N ARG A 98 6.99 -14.78 1.01
CA ARG A 98 6.40 -14.17 -0.18
C ARG A 98 6.17 -12.69 0.08
N ILE A 99 6.71 -11.87 -0.79
CA ILE A 99 6.50 -10.43 -0.78
C ILE A 99 5.73 -10.00 -2.01
N THR A 100 4.71 -9.18 -1.79
CA THR A 100 3.97 -8.49 -2.84
C THR A 100 4.38 -7.02 -2.84
N ILE A 101 4.84 -6.54 -3.98
CA ILE A 101 5.21 -5.14 -4.17
C ILE A 101 4.47 -4.53 -5.36
N VAL A 102 4.27 -3.22 -5.30
CA VAL A 102 3.84 -2.41 -6.45
C VAL A 102 5.01 -1.56 -6.90
N VAL A 103 5.49 -1.78 -8.11
CA VAL A 103 6.56 -0.99 -8.74
C VAL A 103 5.93 0.22 -9.42
N THR A 104 6.37 1.42 -9.09
CA THR A 104 5.75 2.68 -9.55
C THR A 104 6.67 3.58 -10.35
N ALA A 105 7.99 3.41 -10.22
CA ALA A 105 8.95 4.15 -11.02
C ALA A 105 10.22 3.35 -11.27
N TYR A 106 10.87 3.62 -12.40
CA TYR A 106 12.16 3.07 -12.77
C TYR A 106 13.15 4.19 -13.13
N ASP A 107 14.30 4.19 -12.48
CA ASP A 107 15.38 5.19 -12.63
C ASP A 107 14.86 6.63 -12.54
N GLY A 108 14.00 6.87 -11.54
CA GLY A 108 13.36 8.18 -11.30
C GLY A 108 12.19 8.51 -12.22
N LYS A 109 11.93 7.72 -13.28
CA LYS A 109 10.83 7.94 -14.20
C LYS A 109 9.58 7.18 -13.73
N PRO A 110 8.48 7.87 -13.39
CA PRO A 110 7.26 7.21 -12.95
C PRO A 110 6.64 6.43 -14.12
N PHE A 111 6.06 5.29 -13.78
CA PHE A 111 5.18 4.58 -14.69
C PHE A 111 3.84 5.33 -14.78
N LEU A 112 3.26 5.42 -15.98
CA LEU A 112 1.97 6.11 -16.21
C LEU A 112 0.86 5.63 -15.25
N PRO A 113 0.10 6.52 -14.60
CA PRO A 113 -0.64 6.20 -13.37
C PRO A 113 -1.95 5.43 -13.54
N PHE A 114 -2.44 5.20 -14.75
CA PHE A 114 -3.88 4.95 -14.91
C PHE A 114 -4.37 3.52 -14.71
N GLU A 115 -3.52 2.54 -14.37
CA GLU A 115 -3.98 1.16 -14.08
C GLU A 115 -2.86 0.32 -13.44
N LEU A 116 -3.22 -0.45 -12.40
CA LEU A 116 -2.36 -1.48 -11.81
C LEU A 116 -2.37 -2.71 -12.72
N LYS A 117 -1.19 -3.11 -13.20
CA LYS A 117 -1.04 -4.32 -14.01
C LYS A 117 -0.39 -5.44 -13.17
N PRO A 118 -1.08 -6.54 -12.85
CA PRO A 118 -0.41 -7.71 -12.29
C PRO A 118 0.50 -8.34 -13.35
N ILE A 119 1.73 -8.66 -12.98
CA ILE A 119 2.67 -9.37 -13.84
C ILE A 119 3.12 -10.64 -13.15
N GLY A 120 2.77 -11.77 -13.77
CA GLY A 120 3.06 -13.08 -13.25
C GLY A 120 1.87 -13.80 -12.64
N TYR A 121 1.98 -15.12 -12.53
CA TYR A 121 0.93 -15.96 -11.94
C TYR A 121 0.66 -15.61 -10.49
N ASP A 122 1.72 -15.39 -9.69
CA ASP A 122 1.59 -15.04 -8.27
C ASP A 122 0.97 -13.66 -8.08
N ALA A 123 1.38 -12.67 -8.89
CA ALA A 123 0.77 -11.33 -8.86
C ALA A 123 -0.70 -11.36 -9.29
N GLN A 124 -1.05 -12.18 -10.29
CA GLN A 124 -2.42 -12.33 -10.75
C GLN A 124 -3.30 -12.99 -9.69
N LYS A 125 -2.82 -14.04 -9.02
CA LYS A 125 -3.51 -14.64 -7.87
C LYS A 125 -3.69 -13.67 -6.72
N VAL A 126 -2.66 -12.88 -6.39
CA VAL A 126 -2.79 -11.87 -5.34
C VAL A 126 -3.82 -10.83 -5.74
N PHE A 127 -3.86 -10.41 -7.00
CA PHE A 127 -4.83 -9.46 -7.51
C PHE A 127 -6.26 -10.01 -7.53
N GLU A 128 -6.46 -11.28 -7.91
CA GLU A 128 -7.75 -11.98 -7.88
C GLU A 128 -8.27 -12.15 -6.45
N ASN A 129 -7.37 -12.36 -5.49
CA ASN A 129 -7.69 -12.46 -4.07
C ASN A 129 -7.69 -11.10 -3.36
N PHE A 130 -7.32 -10.01 -4.05
CA PHE A 130 -7.35 -8.67 -3.51
C PHE A 130 -8.81 -8.21 -3.59
N PRO A 131 -9.50 -7.97 -2.45
CA PRO A 131 -10.84 -7.42 -2.49
C PRO A 131 -10.85 -6.15 -3.35
N ARG A 132 -11.88 -5.96 -4.17
CA ARG A 132 -11.99 -4.81 -5.08
C ARG A 132 -11.77 -3.46 -4.36
N ILE A 133 -12.22 -3.38 -3.11
CA ILE A 133 -12.01 -2.20 -2.25
C ILE A 133 -10.52 -1.95 -1.98
N GLU A 134 -9.76 -2.99 -1.65
CA GLU A 134 -8.33 -2.92 -1.40
C GLU A 134 -7.55 -2.46 -2.65
N ALA A 135 -7.90 -2.97 -3.83
CA ALA A 135 -7.29 -2.56 -5.09
C ALA A 135 -7.60 -1.10 -5.40
N THR A 136 -8.82 -0.65 -5.14
CA THR A 136 -9.27 0.73 -5.35
C THR A 136 -8.51 1.69 -4.42
N LEU A 137 -8.39 1.34 -3.13
CA LEU A 137 -7.64 2.13 -2.15
C LEU A 137 -6.14 2.18 -2.51
N LEU A 138 -5.58 1.09 -3.03
CA LEU A 138 -4.22 1.07 -3.54
C LEU A 138 -4.04 2.04 -4.72
N SER A 139 -4.88 1.98 -5.74
CA SER A 139 -4.82 2.91 -6.87
C SER A 139 -4.92 4.38 -6.41
N LEU A 140 -5.88 4.67 -5.52
CA LEU A 140 -6.08 6.03 -4.99
C LEU A 140 -4.83 6.56 -4.26
N SER A 141 -4.15 5.70 -3.49
CA SER A 141 -2.90 6.06 -2.79
C SER A 141 -1.76 6.41 -3.75
N LEU A 142 -1.72 5.75 -4.91
CA LEU A 142 -0.70 5.98 -5.93
C LEU A 142 -0.97 7.23 -6.76
N GLU A 143 -2.23 7.46 -7.11
CA GLU A 143 -2.66 8.61 -7.91
C GLU A 143 -2.64 9.92 -7.11
N GLN A 144 -3.04 9.85 -5.84
CA GLN A 144 -3.16 11.00 -4.96
C GLN A 144 -2.45 10.74 -3.64
N PRO A 145 -1.10 10.84 -3.58
CA PRO A 145 -0.33 10.56 -2.35
C PRO A 145 -0.75 11.41 -1.15
N ILE A 146 -1.31 12.59 -1.41
CA ILE A 146 -1.91 13.47 -0.40
C ILE A 146 -3.06 12.80 0.38
N LEU A 147 -3.75 11.82 -0.22
CA LEU A 147 -4.83 11.05 0.39
C LEU A 147 -4.34 9.82 1.16
N ASN A 148 -3.04 9.50 1.18
CA ASN A 148 -2.52 8.27 1.80
C ASN A 148 -2.96 8.09 3.26
N LYS A 149 -3.05 9.18 4.02
CA LYS A 149 -3.50 9.16 5.41
C LYS A 149 -5.01 8.89 5.54
N ALA A 150 -5.82 9.44 4.64
CA ALA A 150 -7.25 9.13 4.59
C ALA A 150 -7.46 7.65 4.19
N VAL A 151 -6.75 7.21 3.16
CA VAL A 151 -6.80 5.84 2.67
C VAL A 151 -6.37 4.82 3.73
N SER A 152 -5.35 5.11 4.54
CA SER A 152 -4.98 4.19 5.64
C SER A 152 -6.12 3.96 6.63
N TYR A 153 -6.92 5.00 6.92
CA TYR A 153 -8.08 4.84 7.78
C TYR A 153 -9.21 4.03 7.11
N LEU A 154 -9.40 4.14 5.79
CA LEU A 154 -10.37 3.29 5.07
C LEU A 154 -9.96 1.82 5.06
N TRP A 155 -8.66 1.57 4.94
CA TRP A 155 -8.08 0.23 5.06
C TRP A 155 -8.26 -0.39 6.45
N ASP A 156 -8.15 0.44 7.48
CA ASP A 156 -8.42 0.04 8.85
C ASP A 156 -9.91 -0.24 9.06
N ALA A 157 -10.78 0.59 8.50
CA ALA A 157 -12.22 0.37 8.53
C ALA A 157 -12.59 -0.97 7.91
N HIS A 158 -12.04 -1.28 6.73
CA HIS A 158 -12.31 -2.52 6.04
C HIS A 158 -11.90 -3.76 6.87
N ALA A 159 -10.68 -3.77 7.40
CA ALA A 159 -10.20 -4.90 8.20
C ALA A 159 -11.01 -5.09 9.50
N ARG A 160 -11.37 -3.98 10.18
CA ARG A 160 -12.21 -4.05 11.37
C ARG A 160 -13.60 -4.62 11.07
N LEU A 161 -14.17 -4.30 9.90
CA LEU A 161 -15.42 -4.93 9.47
C LEU A 161 -15.27 -6.44 9.22
N GLU A 162 -14.14 -6.90 8.67
CA GLU A 162 -13.86 -8.34 8.53
C GLU A 162 -13.76 -9.05 9.89
N GLU A 163 -13.31 -8.34 10.92
CA GLU A 163 -13.24 -8.80 12.31
C GLU A 163 -14.55 -8.61 13.10
N ASN A 164 -15.61 -8.09 12.46
CA ASN A 164 -16.89 -7.70 13.08
C ASN A 164 -16.78 -6.56 14.13
N ASP A 165 -15.69 -5.79 14.14
CA ASP A 165 -15.53 -4.56 14.93
C ASP A 165 -16.17 -3.36 14.19
N VAL A 166 -17.49 -3.27 14.27
CA VAL A 166 -18.26 -2.22 13.60
C VAL A 166 -17.95 -0.83 14.15
N GLU A 167 -17.78 -0.68 15.47
CA GLU A 167 -17.54 0.62 16.09
C GLU A 167 -16.14 1.17 15.78
N GLY A 168 -15.12 0.31 15.82
CA GLY A 168 -13.78 0.70 15.40
C GLY A 168 -13.73 1.01 13.91
N ALA A 169 -14.48 0.27 13.07
CA ALA A 169 -14.57 0.58 11.65
C ALA A 169 -15.18 1.96 11.41
N ARG A 170 -16.26 2.31 12.11
CA ARG A 170 -16.91 3.63 12.03
C ARG A 170 -15.98 4.76 12.45
N ALA A 171 -15.27 4.60 13.56
CA ALA A 171 -14.28 5.58 14.01
C ALA A 171 -13.19 5.81 12.94
N SER A 172 -12.78 4.74 12.26
CA SER A 172 -11.80 4.81 11.17
C SER A 172 -12.35 5.57 9.96
N ILE A 173 -13.58 5.28 9.53
CA ILE A 173 -14.23 6.03 8.43
C ILE A 173 -14.30 7.53 8.76
N ARG A 174 -14.69 7.87 9.99
CA ARG A 174 -14.75 9.26 10.45
C ARG A 174 -13.40 9.96 10.37
N ASN A 175 -12.34 9.30 10.84
CA ASN A 175 -10.98 9.83 10.74
C ASN A 175 -10.59 10.05 9.28
N SER A 176 -10.90 9.11 8.37
CA SER A 176 -10.68 9.31 6.93
C SER A 176 -11.37 10.57 6.40
N LEU A 177 -12.63 10.79 6.76
CA LEU A 177 -13.40 11.96 6.31
C LEU A 177 -12.82 13.26 6.86
N TYR A 178 -12.34 13.29 8.11
CA TYR A 178 -11.65 14.46 8.66
C TYR A 178 -10.35 14.76 7.93
N ILE A 179 -9.55 13.76 7.56
CA ILE A 179 -8.35 14.00 6.75
C ILE A 179 -8.72 14.59 5.38
N ILE A 180 -9.78 14.08 4.75
CA ILE A 180 -10.26 14.63 3.47
C ILE A 180 -10.64 16.10 3.65
N ARG A 181 -11.48 16.41 4.65
CA ARG A 181 -11.96 17.77 4.90
C ARG A 181 -10.85 18.74 5.30
N ASP A 182 -10.04 18.37 6.29
CA ASP A 182 -9.14 19.31 6.97
C ASP A 182 -7.75 19.38 6.31
N GLU A 183 -7.32 18.33 5.59
CA GLU A 183 -5.98 18.27 4.99
C GLU A 183 -5.97 18.26 3.47
N PHE A 184 -6.93 17.60 2.81
CA PHE A 184 -6.94 17.46 1.35
C PHE A 184 -7.69 18.60 0.64
N ILE A 185 -8.95 18.85 1.02
CA ILE A 185 -9.78 19.89 0.38
C ILE A 185 -9.08 21.25 0.34
N PRO A 186 -8.44 21.76 1.43
CA PRO A 186 -7.78 23.06 1.43
C PRO A 186 -6.59 23.17 0.47
N LYS A 187 -6.04 22.04 0.02
CA LYS A 187 -4.91 21.97 -0.92
C LYS A 187 -5.37 21.74 -2.37
N THR A 188 -6.67 21.56 -2.60
CA THR A 188 -7.23 21.36 -3.94
C THR A 188 -7.16 22.66 -4.73
N LYS A 189 -6.38 22.67 -5.81
CA LYS A 189 -6.39 23.77 -6.77
C LYS A 189 -7.49 23.53 -7.79
N VAL A 190 -8.38 24.50 -7.95
CA VAL A 190 -9.52 24.42 -8.86
C VAL A 190 -9.43 25.50 -9.93
N VAL A 191 -9.77 25.13 -11.16
CA VAL A 191 -10.00 26.07 -12.27
C VAL A 191 -11.38 26.71 -12.11
N GLU A 192 -11.61 27.88 -12.71
CA GLU A 192 -12.86 28.65 -12.53
C GLU A 192 -14.13 27.83 -12.75
N GLU A 193 -14.13 26.94 -13.74
CA GLU A 193 -15.26 26.07 -14.09
C GLU A 193 -15.69 25.13 -12.96
N ALA A 194 -14.80 24.87 -11.99
CA ALA A 194 -15.03 23.97 -10.87
C ALA A 194 -14.90 24.68 -9.51
N LYS A 195 -15.08 26.00 -9.44
CA LYS A 195 -14.95 26.80 -8.22
C LYS A 195 -15.76 26.29 -7.02
N ASP A 196 -16.92 25.67 -7.27
CA ASP A 196 -17.79 25.14 -6.22
C ASP A 196 -17.41 23.72 -5.76
N PHE A 197 -16.48 23.06 -6.45
CA PHE A 197 -16.06 21.68 -6.16
C PHE A 197 -15.55 21.49 -4.72
N PRO A 198 -14.65 22.33 -4.17
CA PRO A 198 -14.17 22.15 -2.79
C PRO A 198 -15.31 22.18 -1.77
N LYS A 199 -16.24 23.14 -1.94
CA LYS A 199 -17.39 23.32 -1.04
C LYS A 199 -18.36 22.14 -1.14
N ASN A 200 -18.62 21.64 -2.35
CA ASN A 200 -19.46 20.47 -2.56
C ASN A 200 -18.84 19.21 -1.96
N LEU A 201 -17.51 19.05 -2.09
CA LEU A 201 -16.78 17.92 -1.51
C LEU A 201 -16.72 17.98 0.02
N GLU A 202 -16.58 19.19 0.58
CA GLU A 202 -16.63 19.44 2.02
C GLU A 202 -18.02 19.07 2.56
N SER A 203 -19.08 19.58 1.93
CA SER A 203 -20.45 19.24 2.28
C SER A 203 -20.72 17.73 2.19
N LEU A 204 -20.22 17.05 1.16
CA LEU A 204 -20.35 15.60 1.05
C LEU A 204 -19.63 14.87 2.21
N ALA A 205 -18.41 15.30 2.54
CA ALA A 205 -17.63 14.70 3.62
C ALA A 205 -18.32 14.88 4.98
N GLU A 206 -18.95 16.03 5.22
CA GLU A 206 -19.73 16.31 6.43
C GLU A 206 -20.95 15.41 6.54
N HIS A 207 -21.77 15.32 5.48
CA HIS A 207 -22.95 14.44 5.49
C HIS A 207 -22.55 12.97 5.69
N LEU A 208 -21.47 12.50 5.05
CA LEU A 208 -20.96 11.15 5.28
C LEU A 208 -20.48 10.97 6.73
N ALA A 209 -19.88 12.00 7.33
CA ALA A 209 -19.43 11.93 8.71
C ALA A 209 -20.62 11.82 9.66
N GLU A 210 -21.73 12.52 9.42
CA GLU A 210 -22.96 12.42 10.20
C GLU A 210 -23.51 10.99 10.20
N PHE A 211 -23.51 10.28 9.08
CA PHE A 211 -23.89 8.86 9.02
C PHE A 211 -23.01 7.95 9.89
N THR A 212 -21.75 8.33 10.13
CA THR A 212 -20.87 7.57 11.03
C THR A 212 -21.10 7.88 12.51
N HIS A 213 -21.94 8.87 12.85
CA HIS A 213 -22.35 9.18 14.21
C HIS A 213 -23.70 8.51 14.51
N TYR A 214 -23.76 7.72 15.57
CA TYR A 214 -25.01 7.22 16.14
C TYR A 214 -24.82 7.25 17.65
N GLY A 215 -25.78 7.88 18.33
CA GLY A 215 -25.62 8.38 19.69
C GLY A 215 -25.45 9.90 19.63
N GLY A 216 -26.40 10.63 20.23
CA GLY A 216 -26.19 12.04 20.59
C GLY A 216 -24.95 12.22 21.47
N PRO A 217 -24.64 13.43 21.94
CA PRO A 217 -23.41 13.72 22.67
C PRO A 217 -23.13 12.63 23.71
N HIS A 218 -22.10 11.81 23.46
CA HIS A 218 -21.62 10.89 24.48
C HIS A 218 -21.14 11.77 25.62
N PRO A 219 -21.69 11.64 26.84
CA PRO A 219 -21.08 12.26 27.98
C PRO A 219 -19.68 11.68 28.05
N GLY A 220 -18.67 12.55 27.90
CA GLY A 220 -17.31 12.21 28.27
C GLY A 220 -17.30 11.65 29.70
N PRO A 221 -16.22 10.95 30.10
CA PRO A 221 -16.15 10.30 31.41
C PRO A 221 -16.65 11.25 32.49
N LEU A 222 -17.73 10.83 33.17
CA LEU A 222 -18.42 11.59 34.22
C LEU A 222 -17.36 12.08 35.23
N GLN A 223 -17.14 13.39 35.31
CA GLN A 223 -16.43 14.00 36.43
C GLN A 223 -17.35 14.08 37.64
N GLU A 224 -17.71 12.93 38.21
CA GLU A 224 -18.30 12.82 39.55
C GLU A 224 -17.69 11.55 40.14
N LEU A 225 -16.72 11.62 41.05
CA LEU A 225 -16.90 12.04 42.43
C LEU A 225 -15.57 12.60 43.00
N GLN A 226 -15.39 13.91 42.91
CA GLN A 226 -14.68 14.67 43.93
C GLN A 226 -15.69 15.59 44.59
N GLN A 227 -16.46 15.05 45.54
CA GLN A 227 -17.10 15.78 46.65
C GLN A 227 -18.04 14.82 47.40
N ARG A 228 -17.51 14.15 48.42
CA ARG A 228 -18.07 14.00 49.78
C ARG A 228 -17.22 13.04 50.61
#